data_AF-A0A956PBN8-F1
#
_entry.id   AF-A0A956PBN8-F1
#
_cell.length_a   1.000
_cell.length_b   1.000
_cell.length_c   1.000
_cell.angle_alpha   90.00
_cell.angle_beta   90.00
_cell.angle_gamma   90.00
#
_symmetry.space_group_name_H-M   'P 1'
#
loop_
_entity.id
_entity.type
_entity.pdbx_description
1 polymer ?
#
loop_
_entity_poly.entity_id
_entity_poly.type
_entity_poly.pdbx_seq_one_letter_code
_entity_poly.pdbx_strand_id
1 'polypeptide(L)'
;MKRMAYLFLVVTALAAVAPGAASADPYDKHDAGHPLKFVATLVYPIGWLLDHGVARPLHWLVHRPGFIDVFGHEDFDRVSAFD
;
A
#
# COMPACT_ATOMS: atom_id res chain seq x y z
N MET A 1 -23.38 26.04 -11.07
CA MET A 1 -23.76 25.13 -9.98
C MET A 1 -23.62 23.65 -10.34
N LYS A 2 -24.14 23.19 -11.49
CA LYS A 2 -24.01 21.78 -11.92
C LYS A 2 -22.56 21.26 -12.01
N ARG A 3 -21.62 22.08 -12.49
CA ARG A 3 -20.18 21.73 -12.54
C ARG A 3 -19.57 21.48 -11.16
N MET A 4 -19.98 22.26 -10.16
CA MET A 4 -19.54 22.06 -8.76
C MET A 4 -20.14 20.78 -8.18
N ALA A 5 -21.39 20.45 -8.52
CA ALA A 5 -22.01 19.18 -8.13
C ALA A 5 -21.31 17.96 -8.77
N TYR A 6 -20.91 18.04 -10.04
CA TYR A 6 -20.14 16.97 -10.69
C TYR A 6 -18.76 16.80 -10.06
N LEU A 7 -18.04 17.89 -9.78
CA LEU A 7 -16.75 17.82 -9.11
C LEU A 7 -16.88 17.21 -7.71
N PHE A 8 -17.90 17.60 -6.96
CA PHE A 8 -18.16 17.05 -5.64
C PHE A 8 -18.46 15.54 -5.71
N LEU A 9 -19.26 15.10 -6.68
CA LEU A 9 -19.61 13.69 -6.90
C LEU A 9 -18.38 12.86 -7.30
N VAL A 10 -17.51 13.38 -8.17
CA VAL A 10 -16.27 12.71 -8.57
C VAL A 10 -15.31 12.58 -7.39
N VAL A 11 -15.17 13.63 -6.57
CA VAL A 11 -14.31 13.59 -5.37
C VAL A 11 -14.85 12.61 -4.33
N THR A 12 -16.17 12.56 -4.10
CA THR A 12 -16.77 11.58 -3.17
C THR A 12 -16.66 10.15 -3.69
N ALA A 13 -16.83 9.93 -5.00
CA ALA A 13 -16.63 8.62 -5.61
C ALA A 13 -15.17 8.14 -5.50
N LEU A 14 -14.19 9.03 -5.70
CA LEU A 14 -12.77 8.71 -5.51
C LEU A 14 -12.44 8.41 -4.04
N ALA A 15 -13.02 9.16 -3.10
CA ALA A 15 -12.83 8.91 -1.68
C ALA A 15 -13.45 7.57 -1.22
N ALA A 16 -14.52 7.11 -1.86
CA ALA A 16 -15.14 5.82 -1.57
C ALA A 16 -14.30 4.61 -2.06
N VAL A 17 -13.41 4.82 -3.03
CA VAL A 17 -12.46 3.81 -3.53
C VAL A 17 -11.11 3.90 -2.80
N ALA A 18 -10.97 4.81 -1.83
CA ALA A 18 -9.76 4.90 -1.03
C ALA A 18 -9.48 3.53 -0.39
N PRO A 19 -8.25 2.98 -0.52
CA PRO A 19 -7.90 1.71 0.10
C PRO A 19 -8.25 1.79 1.58
N GLY A 20 -9.10 0.86 2.04
CA GLY A 20 -9.53 0.78 3.43
C GLY A 20 -8.32 0.73 4.37
N ALA A 21 -8.52 1.11 5.64
CA ALA A 21 -7.50 1.19 6.68
C ALA A 21 -6.45 0.08 6.49
N ALA A 22 -5.29 0.47 5.93
CA ALA A 22 -4.20 -0.44 5.70
C ALA A 22 -3.84 -1.04 7.06
N SER A 23 -3.90 -2.37 7.18
CA SER A 23 -3.27 -3.06 8.30
C SER A 23 -1.81 -2.67 8.24
N ALA A 24 -1.36 -1.84 9.17
CA ALA A 24 0.03 -1.45 9.21
C ALA A 24 0.84 -2.70 9.53
N ASP A 25 1.72 -3.09 8.62
CA ASP A 25 2.75 -4.07 8.93
C ASP A 25 3.53 -3.61 10.18
N PRO A 26 4.11 -4.54 10.95
CA PRO A 26 4.92 -4.20 12.11
C PRO A 26 5.93 -3.09 11.76
N TYR A 27 5.95 -2.04 12.59
CA TYR A 27 6.76 -0.86 12.32
C TYR A 27 8.25 -1.21 12.23
N ASP A 28 8.81 -1.19 11.03
CA ASP A 28 10.25 -1.34 10.83
C ASP A 28 10.98 -0.01 11.01
N LYS A 29 11.58 0.15 12.19
CA LYS A 29 12.42 1.30 12.57
C LYS A 29 13.61 1.54 11.63
N HIS A 30 14.07 0.53 10.88
CA HIS A 30 15.18 0.69 9.94
C HIS A 30 14.73 1.33 8.61
N ASP A 31 13.45 1.19 8.25
CA ASP A 31 12.93 1.67 6.97
C ASP A 31 12.02 2.91 7.10
N ALA A 32 11.59 3.26 8.31
CA ALA A 32 10.55 4.26 8.55
C ALA A 32 10.96 5.75 8.46
N GLY A 33 12.22 6.08 8.09
CA GLY A 33 12.71 7.46 8.20
C GLY A 33 13.63 7.96 7.09
N HIS A 34 13.85 7.20 6.01
CA HIS A 34 14.86 7.60 5.02
C HIS A 34 14.44 8.85 4.22
N PRO A 35 15.14 10.00 4.35
CA PRO A 35 14.75 11.25 3.70
C PRO A 35 14.75 11.15 2.16
N LEU A 36 15.51 10.22 1.61
CA LEU A 36 15.52 9.88 0.19
C LEU A 36 14.16 9.40 -0.32
N LYS A 37 13.27 8.84 0.52
CA LYS A 37 11.92 8.43 0.11
C LYS A 37 11.07 9.64 -0.31
N PHE A 38 11.20 10.78 0.39
CA PHE A 38 10.51 12.01 0.02
C PHE A 38 11.04 12.58 -1.30
N VAL A 39 12.37 12.57 -1.47
CA VAL A 39 13.01 13.04 -2.71
C VAL A 39 12.63 12.14 -3.89
N ALA A 40 12.67 10.82 -3.72
CA ALA A 40 12.26 9.86 -4.74
C ALA A 40 10.79 10.03 -5.13
N THR A 41 9.92 10.36 -4.18
CA THR A 41 8.50 10.66 -4.45
C THR A 41 8.35 11.89 -5.35
N LEU A 42 9.17 12.93 -5.15
CA LEU A 42 9.15 14.15 -5.97
C LEU A 42 9.79 13.94 -7.35
N VAL A 43 10.86 13.14 -7.42
CA VAL A 43 11.61 12.92 -8.67
C VAL A 43 10.94 11.86 -9.56
N TYR A 44 10.30 10.86 -8.97
CA TYR A 44 9.68 9.73 -9.67
C TYR A 44 8.20 9.55 -9.31
N PRO A 45 7.33 10.53 -9.64
CA PRO A 45 5.91 10.47 -9.29
C PRO A 45 5.19 9.29 -9.94
N ILE A 46 5.62 8.88 -11.14
CA ILE A 46 5.07 7.70 -11.83
C ILE A 46 5.45 6.42 -11.09
N GLY A 47 6.71 6.29 -10.65
CA GLY A 47 7.15 5.14 -9.86
C GLY A 47 6.39 5.04 -8.55
N TRP A 48 6.17 6.17 -7.88
CA TRP A 48 5.35 6.24 -6.67
C TRP A 48 3.90 5.81 -6.93
N LEU A 49 3.28 6.28 -8.02
CA LEU A 49 1.93 5.88 -8.42
C LEU A 49 1.81 4.39 -8.73
N LEU A 50 2.81 3.80 -9.40
CA LEU A 50 2.82 2.37 -9.67
C LEU A 50 3.00 1.56 -8.38
N ASP A 51 3.89 2.00 -7.48
CA ASP A 51 4.07 1.37 -6.18
C ASP A 51 2.77 1.39 -5.36
N HIS A 52 2.16 2.57 -5.20
CA HIS A 52 1.00 2.74 -4.33
C HIS A 52 -0.31 2.29 -4.97
N GLY A 53 -0.43 2.41 -6.30
CA GLY A 53 -1.65 2.07 -7.05
C GLY A 53 -1.69 0.63 -7.54
N VAL A 54 -0.54 -0.03 -7.70
CA VAL A 54 -0.47 -1.39 -8.28
C VAL A 54 0.26 -2.36 -7.35
N ALA A 55 1.52 -2.09 -7.02
CA ALA A 55 2.35 -3.05 -6.30
C ALA A 55 1.81 -3.34 -4.89
N ARG A 56 1.51 -2.29 -4.10
CA ARG A 56 0.99 -2.43 -2.73
C ARG A 56 -0.39 -3.10 -2.66
N PRO A 57 -1.38 -2.73 -3.50
CA PRO A 57 -2.67 -3.45 -3.53
C PRO A 57 -2.53 -4.92 -3.92
N LEU A 58 -1.65 -5.23 -4.89
CA LEU A 58 -1.38 -6.62 -5.27
C LEU A 58 -0.69 -7.39 -4.14
N HIS A 59 0.30 -6.79 -3.47
CA HIS A 59 0.96 -7.38 -2.32
C HIS A 59 -0.04 -7.75 -1.22
N TRP A 60 -0.91 -6.80 -0.85
CA TRP A 60 -1.97 -7.05 0.11
C TRP A 60 -2.97 -8.13 -0.34
N LEU A 61 -3.32 -8.18 -1.64
CA LEU A 61 -4.20 -9.21 -2.18
C LEU A 61 -3.60 -10.61 -2.05
N VAL A 62 -2.30 -10.73 -2.30
CA VAL A 62 -1.54 -12.00 -2.17
C VAL A 62 -1.34 -12.41 -0.70
N HIS A 63 -1.38 -11.47 0.25
CA HIS A 63 -1.29 -11.74 1.69
C HIS A 63 -2.60 -12.22 2.34
N ARG A 64 -3.68 -12.38 1.57
CA ARG A 64 -4.95 -12.84 2.14
C ARG A 64 -4.91 -14.35 2.47
N PRO A 65 -5.63 -14.79 3.54
CA PRO A 65 -5.76 -16.20 3.86
C PRO A 65 -6.40 -16.95 2.67
N GLY A 66 -5.62 -17.83 2.03
CA GLY A 66 -5.96 -18.55 0.81
C GLY A 66 -4.95 -18.40 -0.34
N PHE A 67 -4.15 -17.32 -0.34
CA PHE A 67 -3.06 -17.14 -1.32
C PHE A 67 -1.68 -17.49 -0.74
N ILE A 68 -1.56 -17.54 0.59
CA ILE A 68 -0.33 -17.90 1.31
C ILE A 68 0.19 -19.28 0.86
N ASP A 69 -0.69 -20.26 0.63
CA ASP A 69 -0.32 -21.62 0.20
C ASP A 69 0.20 -21.69 -1.25
N VAL A 70 -0.17 -20.71 -2.10
CA VAL A 70 0.25 -20.67 -3.51
C VAL A 70 1.55 -19.89 -3.69
N PHE A 71 1.74 -18.84 -2.89
CA PHE A 71 2.87 -17.92 -3.01
C PHE A 71 3.98 -18.15 -1.96
N GLY A 72 3.77 -19.05 -1.00
CA GLY A 72 4.80 -19.47 -0.05
C GLY A 72 5.31 -18.35 0.86
N HIS A 73 4.41 -17.49 1.34
CA HIS A 73 4.81 -16.46 2.31
C HIS A 73 4.98 -17.10 3.68
N GLU A 74 6.21 -17.46 4.02
CA GLU A 74 6.58 -17.82 5.39
C GLU A 74 6.71 -16.52 6.19
N ASP A 75 5.85 -16.33 7.19
CA ASP A 75 6.03 -15.27 8.18
C ASP A 75 7.43 -15.41 8.79
N PHE A 76 8.26 -14.36 8.68
CA PHE A 76 9.61 -14.32 9.26
C PHE A 76 9.63 -14.62 10.77
N ASP A 77 8.48 -14.51 11.44
CA ASP A 77 8.31 -14.86 12.85
C ASP A 77 8.42 -16.36 13.14
N ARG A 78 8.31 -17.24 12.13
CA ARG A 78 8.41 -18.70 12.32
C ARG A 78 9.85 -19.24 12.26
N VAL A 79 10.77 -18.49 11.65
CA VAL A 79 12.17 -18.92 11.45
C VAL A 79 13.05 -18.51 12.64
N SER A 80 12.73 -17.42 13.34
CA SER A 80 13.47 -16.95 14.54
C SER A 80 13.09 -17.68 15.83
N ALA A 81 12.10 -18.58 15.81
CA ALA A 81 11.70 -19.39 16.97
C ALA A 81 12.58 -20.64 17.19
N PHE A 82 13.60 -20.85 16.34
CA PHE A 82 14.52 -22.00 16.39
C PHE A 82 16.00 -21.62 16.57
N ASP A 83 16.32 -20.36 16.85
CA ASP A 83 17.67 -19.89 17.26
C ASP A 83 17.74 -19.59 18.78
#